data_AF-A0A821DAM8-F1
#
_entry.id   AF-A0A821DAM8-F1
#
_cell.length_a   1.000
_cell.length_b   1.000
_cell.length_c   1.000
_cell.angle_alpha   90.00
_cell.angle_beta   90.00
_cell.angle_gamma   90.00
#
_symmetry.space_group_name_H-M   'P 1'
#
loop_
_entity.id
_entity.type
_entity.pdbx_description
1 polymer ?
#
loop_
_entity_poly.entity_id
_entity_poly.type
_entity_poly.pdbx_seq_one_letter_code
_entity_poly.pdbx_strand_id
1 'polypeptide(L)'
;LNQFYCPTDVLIDKETDSLIICDQGNGRIVRWSRRSGTTQGEILIDTITCWGLAMNEQRYLYVSDYKKGEVRRYKFGDNSGTLVAGGNGAGAGRNQLQYPRYLFVDR
;
A
#
# COMPACT_ATOMS: atom_id res chain seq x y z
N LEU A 1 2.87 -17.68 -0.55
CA LEU A 1 3.52 -16.42 -0.96
C LEU A 1 4.92 -16.32 -0.36
N ASN A 2 5.96 -16.72 -1.08
CA ASN A 2 7.35 -16.73 -0.57
C ASN A 2 8.34 -16.02 -1.50
N GLN A 3 7.86 -15.18 -2.43
CA GLN A 3 8.66 -14.44 -3.41
C GLN A 3 8.05 -13.06 -3.61
N PHE A 4 8.89 -12.02 -3.66
CA PHE A 4 8.50 -10.67 -4.06
C PHE A 4 8.95 -10.41 -5.50
N TYR A 5 8.25 -9.53 -6.19
CA TYR A 5 8.62 -9.03 -7.52
C TYR A 5 8.54 -7.51 -7.51
N CYS A 6 9.68 -6.85 -7.65
CA CYS A 6 9.82 -5.38 -7.58
C CYS A 6 9.16 -4.76 -6.33
N PRO A 7 9.53 -5.15 -5.09
CA PRO A 7 9.00 -4.46 -3.92
C PRO A 7 9.50 -3.02 -3.88
N THR A 8 8.61 -2.05 -3.65
CA THR A 8 8.96 -0.61 -3.74
C THR A 8 8.97 0.11 -2.40
N ASP A 9 8.24 -0.39 -1.41
CA ASP A 9 8.14 0.24 -0.10
C ASP A 9 7.75 -0.77 0.99
N VAL A 10 8.10 -0.45 2.24
CA VAL A 10 7.80 -1.26 3.42
C VAL A 10 7.60 -0.38 4.65
N LEU A 11 6.62 -0.74 5.49
CA LEU A 11 6.43 -0.13 6.80
C LEU A 11 6.25 -1.19 7.90
N ILE A 12 6.42 -0.76 9.15
CA ILE A 12 6.19 -1.60 10.33
C ILE A 12 4.78 -1.32 10.85
N ASP A 13 3.97 -2.37 10.93
CA ASP A 13 2.78 -2.38 11.78
C ASP A 13 3.18 -2.82 13.19
N LYS A 14 3.29 -1.83 14.08
CA LYS A 14 3.72 -2.05 15.47
C LYS A 14 2.72 -2.86 16.27
N GLU A 15 1.43 -2.77 15.93
CA GLU A 15 0.35 -3.46 16.65
C GLU A 15 0.45 -4.98 16.46
N THR A 16 0.68 -5.42 15.23
CA THR A 16 0.78 -6.86 14.89
C THR A 16 2.22 -7.36 14.81
N ASP A 17 3.19 -6.49 15.13
CA ASP A 17 4.61 -6.71 14.97
C ASP A 17 4.99 -7.33 13.61
N SER A 18 4.54 -6.68 12.53
CA SER A 18 4.63 -7.17 11.16
C SER A 18 5.20 -6.12 10.20
N LEU A 19 5.80 -6.57 9.10
CA LEU A 19 6.09 -5.78 7.91
C LEU A 19 4.86 -5.74 7.02
N ILE A 20 4.52 -4.56 6.51
CA ILE A 20 3.56 -4.36 5.42
C ILE A 20 4.38 -3.93 4.20
N ILE A 21 4.37 -4.74 3.16
CA ILE A 21 5.28 -4.60 2.01
C ILE A 21 4.43 -4.33 0.78
N CYS A 22 4.81 -3.32 0.01
CA CYS A 22 4.29 -3.10 -1.33
C CYS A 22 5.09 -3.99 -2.29
N ASP A 23 4.45 -5.05 -2.79
CA ASP A 23 4.99 -6.02 -3.73
C ASP A 23 4.49 -5.67 -5.14
N GLN A 24 4.94 -4.51 -5.63
CA GLN A 24 4.37 -3.80 -6.78
C GLN A 24 4.29 -4.66 -8.04
N GLY A 25 5.34 -5.41 -8.36
CA GLY A 25 5.40 -6.23 -9.57
C GLY A 25 4.37 -7.35 -9.56
N ASN A 26 3.99 -7.83 -8.38
CA ASN A 26 2.90 -8.79 -8.20
C ASN A 26 1.54 -8.12 -8.00
N GLY A 27 1.45 -6.79 -8.05
CA GLY A 27 0.18 -6.05 -7.93
C GLY A 27 -0.48 -6.16 -6.57
N ARG A 28 0.30 -6.34 -5.49
CA ARG A 28 -0.25 -6.64 -4.17
C ARG A 28 0.49 -5.97 -3.02
N ILE A 29 -0.20 -5.87 -1.89
CA ILE A 29 0.37 -5.53 -0.59
C ILE A 29 0.29 -6.77 0.28
N VAL A 30 1.39 -7.10 0.93
CA VAL A 30 1.55 -8.31 1.73
C VAL A 30 1.99 -8.00 3.15
N ARG A 31 1.51 -8.81 4.09
CA ARG A 31 1.91 -8.77 5.49
C ARG A 31 2.86 -9.93 5.80
N TRP A 32 3.96 -9.62 6.48
CA TRP A 32 4.89 -10.58 7.05
C TRP A 32 5.11 -10.34 8.53
N SER A 33 4.80 -11.33 9.35
CA SER A 33 5.14 -11.26 10.78
C SER A 33 6.65 -11.26 10.96
N ARG A 34 7.13 -10.46 11.91
CA ARG A 34 8.55 -10.44 12.31
C ARG A 34 8.86 -11.47 13.40
N ARG A 35 7.83 -12.10 13.98
CA ARG A 35 7.96 -13.05 15.09
C ARG A 35 7.75 -14.49 14.69
N SER A 36 6.92 -14.76 13.68
CA SER A 36 6.64 -16.14 13.28
C SER A 36 7.75 -16.69 12.40
N GLY A 37 8.19 -17.93 12.65
CA GLY A 37 9.08 -18.68 11.76
C GLY A 37 8.42 -19.09 10.44
N THR A 38 7.34 -18.41 10.03
CA THR A 38 6.61 -18.68 8.80
C THR A 38 7.39 -18.10 7.62
N THR A 39 7.55 -18.91 6.57
CA THR A 39 8.19 -18.49 5.32
C THR A 39 7.20 -17.90 4.32
N GLN A 40 5.96 -17.61 4.74
CA GLN A 40 4.86 -17.20 3.87
C GLN A 40 4.16 -15.95 4.35
N GLY A 41 3.80 -15.11 3.39
CA GLY A 41 3.06 -13.86 3.63
C GLY A 41 1.59 -13.97 3.35
N GLU A 42 0.86 -13.06 3.96
CA GLU A 42 -0.58 -12.89 3.76
C GLU A 42 -0.80 -11.74 2.79
N ILE A 43 -1.68 -11.95 1.81
CA ILE A 43 -2.13 -10.87 0.93
C ILE A 43 -3.14 -10.02 1.70
N LEU A 44 -2.88 -8.73 1.78
CA LEU A 44 -3.84 -7.76 2.30
C LEU A 44 -4.69 -7.16 1.18
N ILE A 45 -4.06 -6.86 0.03
CA ILE A 45 -4.68 -6.22 -1.14
C ILE A 45 -3.98 -6.79 -2.38
N ASP A 46 -4.72 -7.19 -3.43
CA ASP A 46 -4.18 -7.79 -4.67
C ASP A 46 -4.66 -7.10 -5.98
N THR A 47 -5.29 -5.93 -5.85
CA THR A 47 -5.86 -5.17 -6.98
C THR A 47 -5.19 -3.80 -7.17
N ILE A 48 -3.97 -3.64 -6.66
CA ILE A 48 -3.29 -2.34 -6.55
C ILE A 48 -1.93 -2.34 -7.24
N THR A 49 -1.62 -1.27 -7.99
CA THR A 49 -0.25 -1.01 -8.41
C THR A 49 0.41 -0.07 -7.41
N CYS A 50 0.67 -0.60 -6.21
CA CYS A 50 1.21 0.20 -5.11
C CYS A 50 2.62 0.73 -5.47
N TRP A 51 2.99 1.88 -4.92
CA TRP A 51 4.37 2.35 -4.94
C TRP A 51 4.86 2.76 -3.55
N GLY A 52 4.16 3.69 -2.92
CA GLY A 52 4.45 4.17 -1.56
C GLY A 52 3.37 3.74 -0.57
N LEU A 53 3.79 3.51 0.67
CA LEU A 53 2.96 3.14 1.80
C LEU A 53 3.12 4.16 2.91
N ALA A 54 2.02 4.52 3.56
CA ALA A 54 2.04 5.23 4.84
C ALA A 54 0.92 4.71 5.73
N MET A 55 1.10 4.75 7.05
CA MET A 55 0.06 4.31 7.98
C MET A 55 -0.05 5.29 9.15
N ASN A 56 -1.27 5.66 9.51
CA ASN A 56 -1.53 6.54 10.65
C ASN A 56 -1.74 5.76 11.96
N GLU A 57 -1.90 6.48 13.06
CA GLU A 57 -2.06 5.88 14.41
C GLU A 57 -3.34 5.04 14.54
N GLN A 58 -4.38 5.36 13.77
CA GLN A 58 -5.62 4.57 13.72
C GLN A 58 -5.54 3.36 12.76
N ARG A 59 -4.34 3.04 12.27
CA ARG A 59 -4.05 1.89 11.38
C ARG A 59 -4.80 1.93 10.05
N TYR A 60 -5.03 3.13 9.52
CA TYR A 60 -5.39 3.30 8.11
C TYR A 60 -4.13 3.25 7.26
N LEU A 61 -4.10 2.32 6.32
CA LEU A 61 -3.04 2.17 5.33
C LEU A 61 -3.33 3.06 4.12
N TYR A 62 -2.46 4.00 3.84
CA TYR A 62 -2.48 4.84 2.66
C TYR A 62 -1.52 4.27 1.62
N VAL A 63 -1.99 4.20 0.38
CA VAL A 63 -1.25 3.60 -0.73
C VAL A 63 -1.37 4.50 -1.94
N SER A 64 -0.24 4.79 -2.59
CA SER A 64 -0.24 5.41 -3.91
C SER A 64 -0.36 4.31 -4.97
N ASP A 65 -1.46 4.33 -5.73
CA ASP A 65 -1.65 3.45 -6.88
C ASP A 65 -1.07 4.16 -8.13
N TYR A 66 0.19 3.86 -8.43
CA TYR A 66 0.99 4.71 -9.31
C TYR A 66 0.51 4.72 -10.75
N LYS A 67 0.03 3.58 -11.29
CA LYS A 67 -0.48 3.54 -12.66
C LYS A 67 -1.84 4.22 -12.78
N LYS A 68 -2.67 4.13 -11.73
CA LYS A 68 -4.00 4.74 -11.72
C LYS A 68 -3.98 6.23 -11.41
N GLY A 69 -2.88 6.77 -10.90
CA GLY A 69 -2.78 8.19 -10.57
C GLY A 69 -3.69 8.57 -9.40
N GLU A 70 -3.73 7.71 -8.37
CA GLU A 70 -4.59 7.90 -7.21
C GLU A 70 -3.89 7.53 -5.90
N VAL A 71 -4.43 8.04 -4.80
CA VAL A 71 -4.10 7.60 -3.44
C VAL A 71 -5.35 7.01 -2.82
N ARG A 72 -5.22 5.79 -2.30
CA ARG A 72 -6.29 5.08 -1.60
C ARG A 72 -5.94 4.90 -0.13
N ARG A 73 -6.96 4.84 0.70
CA ARG A 73 -6.88 4.52 2.12
C ARG A 73 -7.66 3.24 2.42
N TYR A 74 -7.04 2.32 3.12
CA TYR A 74 -7.61 1.03 3.50
C TYR A 74 -7.64 0.92 5.02
N LYS A 75 -8.75 0.44 5.56
CA LYS A 75 -8.74 -0.24 6.86
C LYS A 75 -8.38 -1.70 6.62
N PHE A 76 -7.67 -2.34 7.54
CA PHE A 76 -7.41 -3.77 7.43
C PHE A 76 -8.73 -4.56 7.34
N GLY A 77 -8.86 -5.39 6.31
CA GLY A 77 -10.11 -6.09 5.96
C GLY A 77 -10.93 -5.42 4.85
N ASP A 78 -10.61 -4.19 4.43
CA ASP A 78 -11.24 -3.55 3.28
C ASP A 78 -10.66 -4.07 1.95
N ASN A 79 -11.51 -4.45 1.01
CA ASN A 79 -11.07 -4.93 -0.31
C ASN A 79 -10.93 -3.82 -1.37
N SER A 80 -11.68 -2.73 -1.25
CA SER A 80 -11.77 -1.68 -2.30
C SER A 80 -11.00 -0.41 -1.96
N GLY A 81 -10.84 -0.11 -0.67
CA GLY A 81 -10.24 1.14 -0.20
C GLY A 81 -11.09 2.38 -0.53
N THR A 82 -10.88 3.45 0.22
CA THR A 82 -11.46 4.77 -0.04
C THR A 82 -10.52 5.58 -0.94
N LEU A 83 -11.01 6.18 -2.02
CA LEU A 83 -10.24 7.16 -2.79
C LEU A 83 -10.04 8.42 -1.95
N VAL A 84 -8.79 8.85 -1.78
CA VAL A 84 -8.43 10.04 -0.98
C VAL A 84 -8.04 11.21 -1.88
N ALA A 85 -7.30 10.94 -2.96
CA ALA A 85 -6.85 11.95 -3.91
C ALA A 85 -6.63 11.33 -5.30
N GLY A 86 -6.78 12.13 -6.36
CA GLY A 86 -6.64 11.68 -7.74
C GLY A 86 -7.87 10.92 -8.25
N GLY A 87 -7.64 9.83 -8.99
CA GLY A 87 -8.72 8.95 -9.50
C GLY A 87 -9.33 9.40 -10.84
N ASN A 88 -8.81 10.47 -11.45
CA ASN A 88 -9.25 10.98 -12.76
C ASN A 88 -8.21 10.71 -13.86
N GLY A 89 -7.49 9.60 -13.73
CA GLY A 89 -6.33 9.25 -14.55
C GLY A 89 -5.06 10.02 -14.16
N ALA A 90 -3.92 9.52 -14.62
CA ALA A 90 -2.64 10.16 -14.40
C ALA A 90 -2.51 11.45 -15.25
N GLY A 91 -2.14 12.56 -14.62
CA GLY A 91 -2.01 13.85 -15.31
C GLY A 91 -1.76 15.03 -14.37
N ALA A 92 -1.73 16.23 -14.95
CA ALA A 92 -1.43 17.50 -14.27
C ALA A 92 -2.69 18.35 -13.98
N GLY A 93 -3.89 17.80 -14.18
CA GLY A 93 -5.14 18.46 -13.81
C GLY A 93 -5.29 18.62 -12.29
N ARG A 94 -6.15 19.55 -11.86
CA ARG A 94 -6.35 19.88 -10.42
C ARG A 94 -6.82 18.70 -9.56
N ASN A 95 -7.39 17.67 -10.17
CA ASN A 95 -7.89 16.45 -9.54
C ASN A 95 -7.21 15.18 -10.07
N GLN A 96 -6.00 15.32 -10.64
CA GLN A 96 -5.19 14.22 -11.17
C GLN A 96 -3.86 14.15 -10.41
N LEU A 97 -3.29 12.94 -10.32
CA LEU A 97 -1.94 12.73 -9.81
C LEU A 97 -1.13 12.00 -10.87
N GLN A 98 0.00 12.57 -11.27
CA GLN A 98 0.90 11.93 -12.22
C GLN A 98 1.91 11.04 -11.48
N TYR A 99 1.71 9.72 -11.55
CA TYR A 99 2.58 8.71 -10.95
C TYR A 99 2.92 9.01 -9.47
N PRO A 100 1.93 9.06 -8.57
CA PRO A 100 2.19 9.28 -7.15
C PRO A 100 3.10 8.16 -6.62
N ARG A 101 4.12 8.54 -5.83
CA ARG A 101 5.11 7.63 -5.26
C ARG A 101 5.08 7.72 -3.74
N TYR A 102 6.06 8.40 -3.15
CA TYR A 102 6.21 8.53 -1.71
C TYR A 102 4.98 9.15 -1.07
N LEU A 103 4.60 8.59 0.09
CA LEU A 103 3.55 9.11 0.95
C LEU A 103 4.12 9.33 2.34
N PHE A 104 3.64 10.37 3.01
CA PHE A 104 3.86 10.61 4.42
C PHE A 104 2.53 11.01 5.04
N VAL A 105 2.25 10.48 6.23
CA VAL A 105 1.11 10.89 7.05
C VAL A 105 1.68 11.46 8.33
N ASP A 106 1.34 12.72 8.59
CA ASP A 106 1.71 13.38 9.84
C ASP A 106 1.01 12.72 11.03
N ARG A 107 1.62 12.84 12.22
CA ARG A 107 1.14 12.22 13.45
C ARG A 107 0.21 13.15 14.22
#